data_AF-A0A1G5VI92-F1
#
_entry.id   AF-A0A1G5VI92-F1
#
_cell.length_a   1.000
_cell.length_b   1.000
_cell.length_c   1.000
_cell.angle_alpha   90.00
_cell.angle_beta   90.00
_cell.angle_gamma   90.00
#
_symmetry.space_group_name_H-M   'P 1'
#
loop_
_entity.id
_entity.type
_entity.pdbx_description
1 polymer ?
#
loop_
_entity_poly.entity_id
_entity_poly.type
_entity_poly.pdbx_seq_one_letter_code
_entity_poly.pdbx_strand_id
1 'polypeptide(L)'
;MKKQYDSLNSNINPPIIEEITLRSLPYDQKKEEIIEYCRIHKRVLMSEIANDLRFDLGDVYEIINELIDDDILGVRNDYSI
;
A
#
# COMPACT_ATOMS: atom_id res chain seq x y z
N MET A 1 32.57 17.74 -29.65
CA MET A 1 33.00 18.01 -28.26
C MET A 1 32.44 16.91 -27.35
N LYS A 2 33.29 16.06 -26.79
CA LYS A 2 32.90 15.05 -25.79
C LYS A 2 32.58 15.77 -24.48
N LYS A 3 31.32 15.72 -24.03
CA LYS A 3 30.98 16.14 -22.66
C LYS A 3 31.55 15.09 -21.71
N GLN A 4 32.54 15.47 -20.93
CA GLN A 4 33.04 14.67 -19.81
C GLN A 4 31.92 14.66 -18.76
N TYR A 5 31.42 13.48 -18.41
CA TYR A 5 30.54 13.32 -17.28
C TYR A 5 31.42 13.34 -16.04
N ASP A 6 31.28 14.39 -15.24
CA ASP A 6 31.93 14.48 -13.93
C ASP A 6 31.53 13.26 -13.09
N SER A 7 32.53 12.57 -12.57
CA SER A 7 32.39 11.40 -11.71
C SER A 7 31.72 11.79 -10.39
N LEU A 8 30.40 11.68 -10.34
CA LEU A 8 29.65 11.65 -9.09
C LEU A 8 30.02 10.36 -8.34
N ASN A 9 31.00 10.48 -7.44
CA ASN A 9 31.21 9.53 -6.33
C ASN A 9 30.02 9.60 -5.38
N SER A 10 28.89 9.07 -5.83
CA SER A 10 27.75 8.79 -4.99
C SER A 10 27.77 7.29 -4.78
N ASN A 11 27.97 6.83 -3.55
CA ASN A 11 27.66 5.45 -3.16
C ASN A 11 26.13 5.27 -3.27
N ILE A 12 25.62 5.28 -4.50
CA ILE A 12 24.25 4.92 -4.81
C ILE A 12 24.25 3.40 -4.71
N ASN A 13 23.93 2.90 -3.52
CA ASN A 13 23.46 1.52 -3.44
C ASN A 13 22.30 1.42 -4.43
N PRO A 14 22.39 0.57 -5.45
CA PRO A 14 21.30 0.43 -6.39
C PRO A 14 20.04 0.01 -5.61
N PRO A 15 18.84 0.47 -6.02
CA PRO A 15 17.61 0.01 -5.40
C PRO A 15 17.56 -1.52 -5.48
N ILE A 16 17.36 -2.17 -4.34
CA ILE A 16 17.18 -3.61 -4.28
C ILE A 16 15.73 -3.89 -4.68
N ILE A 17 15.56 -4.62 -5.78
CA ILE A 17 14.25 -5.11 -6.21
C ILE A 17 14.05 -6.46 -5.54
N GLU A 18 13.05 -6.56 -4.67
CA GLU A 18 12.66 -7.81 -4.02
C GLU A 18 11.36 -8.32 -4.64
N GLU A 19 11.30 -9.61 -4.94
CA GLU A 19 10.05 -10.26 -5.32
C GLU A 19 9.15 -10.36 -4.10
N ILE A 20 7.97 -9.74 -4.18
CA ILE A 20 6.96 -9.81 -3.11
C ILE A 20 5.99 -10.94 -3.44
N THR A 21 6.02 -12.01 -2.65
CA THR A 21 4.98 -13.04 -2.71
C THR A 21 3.73 -12.53 -2.01
N LEU A 22 2.64 -12.43 -2.76
CA LEU A 22 1.32 -12.08 -2.22
C LEU A 22 0.75 -13.25 -1.40
N ARG A 23 0.11 -12.90 -0.29
CA ARG A 23 -0.64 -13.85 0.54
C ARG A 23 -2.01 -14.09 -0.10
N SER A 24 -2.28 -15.35 -0.41
CA SER A 24 -3.60 -15.79 -0.87
C SER A 24 -4.39 -16.34 0.31
N LEU A 25 -5.41 -15.61 0.72
CA LEU A 25 -6.38 -16.02 1.74
C LEU A 25 -7.81 -15.94 1.17
N PRO A 26 -8.77 -16.66 1.76
CA PRO A 26 -10.19 -16.42 1.50
C PRO A 26 -10.58 -14.96 1.75
N TYR A 27 -11.58 -14.47 1.00
CA TYR A 27 -12.04 -13.08 1.07
C TYR A 27 -12.39 -12.64 2.50
N ASP A 28 -13.18 -13.44 3.22
CA ASP A 28 -13.61 -13.12 4.59
C ASP A 28 -12.42 -12.93 5.55
N GLN A 29 -11.37 -13.75 5.41
CA GLN A 29 -10.16 -13.62 6.22
C GLN A 29 -9.37 -12.36 5.86
N LYS A 30 -9.28 -12.00 4.57
CA LYS A 30 -8.69 -10.72 4.15
C LYS A 30 -9.46 -9.55 4.72
N LYS A 31 -10.79 -9.60 4.69
CA LYS A 31 -11.67 -8.57 5.26
C LYS A 31 -11.41 -8.38 6.75
N GLU A 32 -11.33 -9.47 7.51
CA GLU A 32 -11.00 -9.40 8.95
C GLU A 32 -9.62 -8.79 9.22
N GLU A 33 -8.58 -9.22 8.50
CA GLU A 33 -7.22 -8.67 8.66
C GLU A 33 -7.14 -7.18 8.30
N ILE A 34 -7.84 -6.75 7.24
CA ILE A 34 -7.90 -5.34 6.83
C ILE A 34 -8.63 -4.50 7.88
N ILE A 35 -9.75 -4.97 8.43
CA ILE A 35 -10.46 -4.28 9.52
C ILE A 35 -9.53 -4.09 10.71
N GLU A 36 -8.82 -5.14 11.13
CA GLU A 36 -7.93 -5.07 12.29
C GLU A 36 -6.75 -4.13 12.03
N TYR A 37 -6.16 -4.17 10.83
CA TYR A 37 -5.12 -3.23 10.42
C TYR A 37 -5.62 -1.77 10.50
N CYS A 38 -6.80 -1.46 9.96
CA CYS A 38 -7.38 -0.12 10.02
C CYS A 38 -7.73 0.35 11.45
N ARG A 39 -8.00 -0.58 12.38
CA ARG A 39 -8.20 -0.24 13.81
C ARG A 39 -6.90 0.19 14.49
N ILE A 40 -5.81 -0.50 14.18
CA ILE A 40 -4.48 -0.21 14.75
C ILE A 40 -3.93 1.09 14.16
N HIS A 41 -4.14 1.32 12.85
CA HIS A 41 -3.59 2.45 12.12
C HIS A 41 -4.67 3.49 11.76
N LYS A 42 -4.72 4.60 12.51
CA LYS A 42 -5.78 5.62 12.41
C LYS A 42 -5.90 6.32 11.05
N ARG A 43 -4.85 6.34 10.24
CA ARG A 43 -4.83 6.91 8.87
C ARG A 43 -3.84 6.12 8.04
N VAL A 44 -4.33 5.48 6.99
CA VAL A 44 -3.54 4.63 6.10
C VAL A 44 -4.04 4.75 4.67
N LEU A 45 -3.12 4.63 3.73
CA LEU A 45 -3.40 4.51 2.31
C LEU A 45 -3.66 3.05 1.95
N MET A 46 -4.55 2.79 0.99
CA MET A 46 -4.83 1.42 0.52
C MET A 46 -3.56 0.70 0.04
N SER A 47 -2.62 1.43 -0.57
CA SER A 47 -1.33 0.88 -0.98
C SER A 47 -0.45 0.44 0.19
N GLU A 48 -0.55 1.10 1.34
CA GLU A 48 0.18 0.71 2.56
C GLU A 48 -0.42 -0.56 3.13
N ILE A 49 -1.76 -0.66 3.18
CA ILE A 49 -2.47 -1.88 3.58
C ILE A 49 -2.06 -3.06 2.69
N ALA A 50 -2.10 -2.88 1.37
CA ALA A 50 -1.75 -3.92 0.40
C ALA A 50 -0.30 -4.39 0.57
N ASN A 51 0.64 -3.45 0.75
CA ASN A 51 2.06 -3.78 0.93
C ASN A 51 2.32 -4.49 2.27
N ASP A 52 1.77 -3.97 3.37
CA ASP A 52 2.05 -4.49 4.71
C ASP A 52 1.40 -5.86 4.94
N LEU A 53 0.15 -6.03 4.48
CA LEU A 53 -0.56 -7.31 4.57
C LEU A 53 -0.18 -8.28 3.44
N ARG A 54 0.56 -7.80 2.44
CA ARG A 54 0.94 -8.51 1.21
C ARG A 54 -0.29 -9.04 0.46
N PHE A 55 -1.31 -8.22 0.33
CA PHE A 55 -2.50 -8.53 -0.46
C PHE A 55 -2.46 -7.83 -1.82
N ASP A 56 -3.21 -8.37 -2.77
CA ASP A 56 -3.42 -7.68 -4.03
C ASP A 56 -4.14 -6.36 -3.80
N LEU A 57 -3.71 -5.30 -4.46
CA LEU A 57 -4.28 -3.97 -4.27
C LEU A 57 -5.74 -3.91 -4.74
N GLY A 58 -6.13 -4.71 -5.74
CA GLY A 58 -7.51 -4.84 -6.19
C GLY A 58 -8.41 -5.41 -5.11
N ASP A 59 -7.98 -6.49 -4.45
CA ASP A 59 -8.72 -7.08 -3.32
C ASP A 59 -8.86 -6.08 -2.16
N VAL A 60 -7.78 -5.35 -1.83
CA VAL A 60 -7.83 -4.31 -0.78
C VAL A 60 -8.81 -3.21 -1.16
N TYR A 61 -8.78 -2.76 -2.42
CA TYR A 61 -9.68 -1.72 -2.91
C TYR A 61 -11.15 -2.15 -2.81
N GLU A 62 -11.47 -3.37 -3.25
CA GLU A 62 -12.83 -3.93 -3.17
C GLU A 62 -13.32 -4.00 -1.72
N ILE A 63 -12.52 -4.60 -0.84
CA ILE A 63 -12.87 -4.75 0.58
C ILE A 63 -13.04 -3.39 1.26
N ILE A 64 -12.12 -2.45 1.04
CA ILE A 64 -12.21 -1.13 1.69
C ILE A 64 -13.46 -0.38 1.23
N ASN A 65 -13.81 -0.43 -0.06
CA ASN A 65 -15.04 0.19 -0.54
C ASN A 65 -16.29 -0.43 0.09
N GLU A 66 -16.35 -1.76 0.19
CA GLU A 66 -17.44 -2.45 0.88
C GLU A 66 -17.56 -1.97 2.35
N LEU A 67 -16.44 -1.84 3.06
CA LEU A 67 -16.43 -1.35 4.44
C LEU A 67 -16.82 0.12 4.59
N ILE A 68 -16.60 0.94 3.55
CA ILE A 68 -17.04 2.33 3.52
C ILE A 68 -18.55 2.39 3.25
N ASP A 69 -19.04 1.60 2.30
CA ASP A 69 -20.46 1.51 1.96
C ASP A 69 -21.29 0.98 3.15
N ASP A 70 -20.70 0.11 3.97
CA ASP A 70 -21.28 -0.42 5.22
C ASP A 70 -21.16 0.56 6.42
N ASP A 71 -20.66 1.79 6.23
CA ASP A 71 -20.39 2.79 7.29
C ASP A 71 -19.42 2.31 8.40
N ILE A 72 -18.59 1.29 8.13
CA ILE A 72 -17.58 0.78 9.08
C ILE A 72 -16.31 1.63 9.07
N LEU A 73 -15.91 2.11 7.88
CA LEU A 73 -14.74 2.96 7.69
C LEU A 73 -15.13 4.31 7.09
N GLY A 74 -14.39 5.36 7.46
CA GLY A 74 -14.56 6.70 6.90
C GLY A 74 -13.43 7.06 5.93
N VAL A 75 -13.77 7.71 4.81
CA VAL A 75 -12.79 8.29 3.88
C VAL A 75 -12.57 9.75 4.21
N ARG A 76 -11.31 10.18 4.20
CA ARG A 76 -10.94 11.58 4.33
C ARG A 76 -10.26 12.05 3.04
N ASN A 77 -10.95 12.90 2.30
CA ASN A 77 -10.39 13.56 1.10
C ASN A 77 -9.69 14.85 1.54
N ASP A 78 -8.37 14.79 1.76
CA ASP A 78 -7.56 15.97 2.11
C ASP A 78 -7.23 16.87 0.89
N TYR A 79 -8.03 16.83 -0.19
CA TYR A 79 -7.90 17.68 -1.38
C TYR A 79 -8.46 19.11 -1.18
N SER A 80 -8.35 19.67 0.01
CA SER A 80 -8.67 21.09 0.23
C SER A 80 -7.42 21.92 -0.08
N ILE A 81 -7.42 22.56 -1.26
CA ILE A 81 -6.47 23.60 -1.68
C ILE A 81 -6.74 24.89 -0.89
#